data_AF-A0AAU4INM3-F1
#
_entry.id   AF-A0AAU4INM3-F1
#
_cell.length_a   1.000
_cell.length_b   1.000
_cell.length_c   1.000
_cell.angle_alpha   90.00
_cell.angle_beta   90.00
_cell.angle_gamma   90.00
#
_symmetry.space_group_name_H-M   'P 1'
#
loop_
_entity.id
_entity.type
_entity.pdbx_description
1 polymer ?
#
loop_
_entity_poly.entity_id
_entity_poly.type
_entity_poly.pdbx_seq_one_letter_code
_entity_poly.pdbx_strand_id
1 'polypeptide(L)'
;MCSETFNKSGDSVYVARSWCGDQEWLAQNAPPCGDRNGDYWLQKGQGTNPNQDWDAFRVDVGWCYTFQTQSYLWGWYNKEVVDRRGKPTAEWVRVHDDETTFVLSQGTTHC
;
A
#
# COMPACT_ATOMS: atom_id res chain seq x y z
N MET A 1 -16.00 7.81 -3.97
CA MET A 1 -14.73 8.13 -3.31
C MET A 1 -13.68 7.29 -4.02
N CYS A 2 -12.43 7.71 -4.00
CA CYS A 2 -11.34 6.94 -4.59
C CYS A 2 -10.37 6.59 -3.47
N SER A 3 -9.85 5.37 -3.52
CA SER A 3 -8.80 4.91 -2.63
C SER A 3 -7.52 5.69 -2.89
N GLU A 4 -6.82 6.05 -1.82
CA GLU A 4 -5.60 6.86 -1.89
C GLU A 4 -4.47 6.28 -1.05
N THR A 5 -3.23 6.41 -1.53
CA THR A 5 -2.03 6.14 -0.75
C THR A 5 -1.15 7.38 -0.67
N PHE A 6 -0.74 7.75 0.54
CA PHE A 6 0.25 8.79 0.80
C PHE A 6 1.54 8.19 1.35
N ASN A 7 2.63 8.43 0.65
CA ASN A 7 3.94 8.03 1.07
C ASN A 7 4.57 9.09 1.99
N LYS A 8 4.45 8.91 3.30
CA LYS A 8 5.11 9.73 4.33
C LYS A 8 6.46 9.14 4.78
N SER A 9 6.91 8.06 4.14
CA SER A 9 8.09 7.29 4.54
C SER A 9 9.40 7.87 3.95
N GLY A 10 10.48 7.10 4.05
CA GLY A 10 11.83 7.48 3.62
C GLY A 10 12.15 7.22 2.14
N ASP A 11 11.54 6.23 1.50
CA ASP A 11 11.80 5.86 0.10
C ASP A 11 10.50 5.61 -0.68
N SER A 12 10.59 5.17 -1.93
CA SER A 12 9.42 4.95 -2.79
C SER A 12 8.57 3.75 -2.34
N VAL A 13 7.27 3.84 -2.58
CA VAL A 13 6.28 2.78 -2.35
C VAL A 13 5.66 2.40 -3.68
N TYR A 14 5.53 1.10 -3.97
CA TYR A 14 4.87 0.67 -5.19
C TYR A 14 3.36 0.64 -4.99
N VAL A 15 2.59 1.19 -5.92
CA VAL A 15 1.12 1.26 -5.85
C VAL A 15 0.48 0.70 -7.12
N ALA A 16 -0.73 0.17 -6.99
CA ALA A 16 -1.53 -0.36 -8.10
C ALA A 16 -2.96 0.17 -8.05
N ARG A 17 -3.58 0.32 -9.22
CA ARG A 17 -4.93 0.89 -9.38
C ARG A 17 -6.08 -0.08 -9.23
N SER A 18 -5.79 -1.37 -9.07
CA SER A 18 -6.85 -2.38 -9.14
C SER A 18 -6.57 -3.50 -8.16
N TRP A 19 -7.58 -3.78 -7.33
CA TRP A 19 -7.63 -4.95 -6.47
C TRP A 19 -8.56 -6.01 -7.03
N CYS A 20 -8.11 -7.26 -7.02
CA CYS A 20 -8.90 -8.41 -7.50
C CYS A 20 -8.97 -9.46 -6.40
N GLY A 21 -10.18 -9.71 -5.91
CA GLY A 21 -10.44 -10.63 -4.82
C GLY A 21 -11.03 -9.94 -3.60
N ASP A 22 -11.29 -10.74 -2.57
CA ASP A 22 -11.96 -10.32 -1.33
C ASP A 22 -10.99 -10.28 -0.13
N GLN A 23 -9.72 -10.58 -0.38
CA GLN A 23 -8.67 -10.61 0.60
C GLN A 23 -8.20 -9.19 0.86
N GLU A 24 -7.85 -8.90 2.11
CA GLU A 24 -7.29 -7.59 2.48
C GLU A 24 -5.78 -7.52 2.18
N TRP A 25 -5.12 -8.69 2.13
CA TRP A 25 -3.68 -8.84 2.00
C TRP A 25 -3.38 -9.95 0.98
N LEU A 26 -2.40 -9.75 0.11
CA LEU A 26 -2.05 -10.70 -0.95
C LEU A 26 -0.53 -10.87 -1.09
N ALA A 27 -0.04 -12.04 -0.66
CA ALA A 27 1.38 -12.39 -0.63
C ALA A 27 1.92 -12.82 -2.00
N GLN A 28 2.15 -11.88 -2.91
CA GLN A 28 2.66 -12.14 -4.26
C GLN A 28 3.49 -10.98 -4.83
N ASN A 29 4.25 -11.24 -5.89
CA ASN A 29 5.10 -10.23 -6.53
C ASN A 29 4.38 -9.43 -7.63
N ALA A 30 3.49 -10.08 -8.38
CA ALA A 30 2.68 -9.44 -9.42
C ALA A 30 1.58 -8.57 -8.79
N PRO A 31 1.07 -7.52 -9.47
CA PRO A 31 -0.06 -6.75 -8.94
C PRO A 31 -1.31 -7.61 -8.74
N PRO A 32 -2.25 -7.21 -7.86
CA PRO A 32 -3.41 -8.04 -7.49
C PRO A 32 -4.29 -8.46 -8.68
N CYS A 33 -4.45 -7.56 -9.67
CA CYS A 33 -5.17 -7.83 -10.92
C CYS A 33 -4.24 -8.11 -12.12
N GLY A 34 -2.96 -8.39 -11.89
CA GLY A 34 -1.92 -8.39 -12.92
C GLY A 34 -1.59 -6.98 -13.41
N ASP A 35 -0.88 -6.86 -14.55
CA ASP A 35 -0.46 -5.59 -15.16
C ASP A 35 -1.64 -4.86 -15.86
N ARG A 36 -2.76 -4.72 -15.15
CA ARG A 36 -3.97 -4.06 -15.62
C ARG A 36 -4.11 -2.71 -14.94
N ASN A 37 -4.39 -1.69 -15.74
CA ASN A 37 -4.77 -0.32 -15.34
C ASN A 37 -3.66 0.58 -14.77
N GLY A 38 -2.44 0.07 -14.60
CA GLY A 38 -1.25 0.85 -14.30
C GLY A 38 -0.83 0.80 -12.82
N ASP A 39 0.47 0.74 -12.64
CA ASP A 39 1.19 0.70 -11.38
C ASP A 39 2.43 1.60 -11.48
N TYR A 40 2.87 2.16 -10.36
CA TYR A 40 4.07 2.99 -10.34
C TYR A 40 4.67 3.11 -8.95
N TRP A 41 5.90 3.61 -8.92
CA TRP A 41 6.61 3.97 -7.70
C TRP A 41 6.21 5.37 -7.22
N LEU A 42 5.39 5.41 -6.18
CA LEU A 42 5.01 6.62 -5.46
C LEU A 42 6.21 7.13 -4.66
N GLN A 43 6.73 8.30 -5.02
CA GLN A 43 7.93 8.85 -4.39
C GLN A 43 7.64 9.38 -2.98
N LYS A 44 8.70 9.58 -2.21
CA LYS A 44 8.64 10.18 -0.88
C LYS A 44 7.87 11.52 -0.90
N GLY A 45 6.94 11.67 0.03
CA GLY A 45 6.14 12.87 0.21
C GLY A 45 5.00 13.03 -0.79
N GLN A 46 4.82 12.09 -1.71
CA GLN A 46 3.73 12.12 -2.69
C GLN A 46 2.51 11.35 -2.20
N GLY A 47 1.34 11.84 -2.61
CA GLY A 47 0.10 11.08 -2.62
C GLY A 47 -0.21 10.59 -4.02
N THR A 48 -0.97 9.51 -4.11
CA THR A 48 -1.62 9.13 -5.36
C THR A 48 -2.58 10.22 -5.83
N ASN A 49 -2.95 10.23 -7.11
CA ASN A 49 -3.88 11.23 -7.62
C ASN A 49 -5.28 10.97 -7.02
N PRO A 50 -5.90 11.93 -6.32
CA PRO A 50 -7.17 11.74 -5.61
C PRO A 50 -8.38 11.53 -6.54
N ASN A 51 -8.23 11.76 -7.84
CA ASN A 51 -9.29 11.53 -8.84
C ASN A 51 -9.17 10.15 -9.52
N GLN A 52 -8.40 9.23 -8.93
CA GLN A 52 -8.10 7.91 -9.49
C GLN A 52 -8.11 6.89 -8.35
N ASP A 53 -8.62 5.69 -8.61
CA ASP A 53 -8.62 4.61 -7.63
C ASP A 53 -7.23 3.97 -7.56
N TRP A 54 -6.68 3.88 -6.34
CA TRP A 54 -5.40 3.26 -6.02
C TRP A 54 -5.59 2.22 -4.93
N ASP A 55 -6.25 1.14 -5.32
CA ASP A 55 -6.76 0.10 -4.42
C ASP A 55 -5.67 -0.69 -3.68
N ALA A 56 -4.38 -0.44 -3.96
CA ALA A 56 -3.31 -1.20 -3.36
C ALA A 56 -1.98 -0.45 -3.26
N PHE A 57 -1.22 -0.78 -2.21
CA PHE A 57 0.21 -0.54 -2.14
C PHE A 57 0.96 -1.83 -1.80
N ARG A 58 2.25 -1.89 -2.17
CA ARG A 58 3.11 -3.05 -1.99
C ARG A 58 4.16 -2.82 -0.91
N VAL A 59 4.32 -3.83 -0.07
CA VAL A 59 5.44 -3.99 0.85
C VAL A 59 6.43 -4.96 0.22
N ASP A 60 7.61 -4.45 -0.12
CA ASP A 60 8.59 -5.18 -0.91
C ASP A 60 9.30 -6.30 -0.14
N VAL A 61 9.77 -7.32 -0.87
CA VAL A 61 10.65 -8.36 -0.31
C VAL A 61 11.84 -7.73 0.40
N GLY A 62 12.12 -8.16 1.63
CA GLY A 62 13.25 -7.65 2.40
C GLY A 62 12.97 -6.38 3.19
N TRP A 63 11.74 -5.87 3.16
CA TRP A 63 11.35 -4.64 3.86
C TRP A 63 10.33 -4.89 4.96
N CYS A 64 10.28 -3.96 5.91
CA CYS A 64 9.23 -3.83 6.90
C CYS A 64 8.61 -2.43 6.83
N TYR A 65 7.29 -2.36 6.69
CA TYR A 65 6.56 -1.09 6.54
C TYR A 65 5.63 -0.92 7.74
N THR A 66 5.52 0.32 8.25
CA THR A 66 4.44 0.72 9.16
C THR A 66 3.54 1.69 8.42
N PHE A 67 2.23 1.46 8.47
CA PHE A 67 1.24 2.32 7.85
C PHE A 67 0.05 2.55 8.77
N GLN A 68 -0.80 3.51 8.41
CA GLN A 68 -2.05 3.78 9.09
C GLN A 68 -3.09 4.20 8.08
N THR A 69 -4.29 3.63 8.20
CA THR A 69 -5.39 3.92 7.28
C THR A 69 -6.42 4.81 7.95
N GLN A 70 -6.95 5.75 7.18
CA GLN A 70 -8.07 6.58 7.55
C GLN A 70 -9.23 6.28 6.60
N SER A 71 -10.33 5.75 7.13
CA SER A 71 -11.60 5.67 6.41
C SER A 71 -12.37 6.98 6.59
N TYR A 72 -13.03 7.44 5.52
CA TYR A 72 -13.97 8.55 5.60
C TYR A 72 -15.17 8.23 6.50
N LEU A 73 -15.59 6.96 6.55
CA LEU A 73 -16.76 6.50 7.29
C LEU A 73 -16.44 6.24 8.77
N TRP A 74 -15.25 5.71 9.05
CA TRP A 74 -14.90 5.18 10.37
C TRP A 74 -13.76 5.92 11.08
N GLY A 75 -13.12 6.87 10.38
CA GLY A 75 -11.99 7.62 10.90
C GLY A 75 -10.69 6.80 10.87
N TRP A 76 -9.82 7.02 11.84
CA TRP A 76 -8.49 6.41 11.87
C TRP A 76 -8.53 4.98 12.42
N TYR A 77 -7.95 4.05 11.68
CA TYR A 77 -7.60 2.74 12.18
C TYR A 77 -6.29 2.76 12.97
N ASN A 78 -6.00 1.65 13.64
CA ASN A 78 -4.72 1.45 14.29
C ASN A 78 -3.58 1.40 13.25
N LYS A 79 -2.36 1.64 13.73
CA LYS A 79 -1.18 1.41 12.90
C LYS A 79 -1.00 -0.08 12.67
N GLU A 80 -0.61 -0.41 11.45
CA GLU A 80 -0.33 -1.78 11.02
C GLU A 80 1.12 -1.89 10.58
N VAL A 81 1.68 -3.08 10.76
CA VAL A 81 3.06 -3.40 10.42
C VAL A 81 3.06 -4.63 9.53
N VAL A 82 3.67 -4.51 8.34
CA VAL A 82 3.90 -5.65 7.45
C VAL A 82 5.39 -5.90 7.39
N ASP A 83 5.83 -7.08 7.80
CA ASP A 83 7.23 -7.50 7.75
C ASP A 83 7.45 -8.56 6.67
N ARG A 84 8.14 -8.16 5.59
CA ARG A 84 8.56 -9.02 4.47
C ARG A 84 10.06 -9.32 4.49
N ARG A 85 10.75 -9.01 5.58
CA ARG A 85 12.14 -9.42 5.77
C ARG A 85 12.22 -10.95 5.83
N GLY A 86 13.10 -11.53 5.02
CA GLY A 86 13.26 -12.99 4.91
C GLY A 86 12.10 -13.72 4.25
N LYS A 87 11.12 -13.02 3.66
CA LYS A 87 10.02 -13.62 2.91
C LYS A 87 10.36 -13.72 1.41
N PRO A 88 9.91 -14.76 0.70
CA PRO A 88 10.23 -14.94 -0.72
C PRO A 88 9.37 -14.09 -1.66
N THR A 89 8.28 -13.51 -1.16
CA THR A 89 7.35 -12.69 -1.96
C THR A 89 7.10 -11.35 -1.30
N ALA A 90 6.71 -10.36 -2.09
CA ALA A 90 6.14 -9.11 -1.58
C ALA A 90 4.74 -9.37 -0.97
N GLU A 91 4.15 -8.33 -0.41
CA GLU A 91 2.77 -8.33 0.07
C GLU A 91 2.06 -7.10 -0.47
N TRP A 92 0.91 -7.30 -1.09
CA TRP A 92 0.00 -6.20 -1.43
C TRP A 92 -1.01 -6.03 -0.31
N VAL A 93 -1.25 -4.78 0.07
CA VAL A 93 -2.27 -4.41 1.06
C VAL A 93 -3.34 -3.63 0.33
N ARG A 94 -4.60 -4.03 0.53
CA ARG A 94 -5.77 -3.40 -0.05
C ARG A 94 -6.02 -2.03 0.59
N VAL A 95 -6.48 -1.08 -0.21
CA VAL A 95 -7.01 0.21 0.22
C VAL A 95 -8.43 0.30 -0.34
N HIS A 96 -9.44 0.45 0.51
CA HIS A 96 -10.82 0.51 0.05
C HIS A 96 -11.16 1.90 -0.52
N ASP A 97 -12.22 1.98 -1.33
CA ASP A 97 -12.63 3.19 -2.05
C ASP A 97 -12.87 4.42 -1.15
N ASP A 98 -13.17 4.21 0.13
CA ASP A 98 -13.40 5.26 1.13
C ASP A 98 -12.18 5.52 2.03
N GLU A 99 -11.02 4.97 1.69
CA GLU A 99 -9.83 4.96 2.53
C GLU A 99 -8.65 5.74 1.95
N THR A 100 -7.89 6.34 2.85
CA THR A 100 -6.56 6.88 2.59
C THR A 100 -5.56 6.17 3.47
N THR A 101 -4.60 5.49 2.87
CA THR A 101 -3.50 4.83 3.60
C THR A 101 -2.26 5.70 3.61
N PHE A 102 -1.69 5.91 4.80
CA PHE A 102 -0.46 6.64 5.00
C PHE A 102 0.67 5.67 5.34
N VAL A 103 1.64 5.49 4.44
CA VAL A 103 2.86 4.74 4.72
C VAL A 103 3.79 5.63 5.54
N LEU A 104 3.98 5.29 6.81
CA LEU A 104 4.64 6.14 7.80
C LEU A 104 6.14 5.89 7.91
N SER A 105 6.55 4.62 7.83
CA SER A 105 7.96 4.22 7.87
C SER A 105 8.19 2.99 7.02
N GLN A 106 9.42 2.86 6.54
CA GLN A 106 9.89 1.67 5.85
C GLN A 106 11.37 1.47 6.15
N GLY A 107 11.78 0.22 6.29
CA GLY A 107 13.18 -0.12 6.52
C GLY A 107 13.48 -1.58 6.27
N THR A 108 14.76 -1.88 6.05
CA THR A 108 15.26 -3.26 5.89
C THR A 108 15.84 -3.82 7.20
N THR A 109 16.12 -2.96 8.18
CA THR A 109 16.73 -3.33 9.47
C THR A 109 15.78 -3.20 10.66
N HIS A 110 14.71 -2.42 10.54
CA HIS A 110 13.72 -2.17 11.59
C HIS A 110 12.32 -1.97 11.00
N CYS A 111 11.33 -2.19 11.87
CA CYS A 111 9.97 -1.69 11.76
C CYS A 111 9.84 -0.60 12.86
#